data_AF-A0A535HJG9-F1
#
_entry.id   AF-A0A535HJG9-F1
#
_cell.length_a   1.000
_cell.length_b   1.000
_cell.length_c   1.000
_cell.angle_alpha   90.00
_cell.angle_beta   90.00
_cell.angle_gamma   90.00
#
_symmetry.space_group_name_H-M   'P 1'
#
loop_
_entity.id
_entity.type
_entity.pdbx_description
1 polymer ?
#
loop_
_entity_poly.entity_id
_entity_poly.type
_entity_poly.pdbx_seq_one_letter_code
_entity_poly.pdbx_strand_id
1 'polypeptide(L)'
;MRKLLGLAFVVVVTACGARSTPAQTPQWQTIGELSQPRAYASVVALSNGKILVVGGFDRSSDDVMNVKSELIDPATGRVTLLPQSLLGRVHQSITTAWEDL
;
A
#
# COMPACT_ATOMS: atom_id res chain seq x y z
N MET A 1 71.21 -35.52 16.00
CA MET A 1 70.36 -34.31 16.14
C MET A 1 69.53 -34.13 14.87
N ARG A 2 68.25 -34.53 14.88
CA ARG A 2 67.28 -34.19 13.83
C ARG A 2 66.01 -33.73 14.56
N LYS A 3 65.77 -32.42 14.54
CA LYS A 3 64.70 -31.75 15.27
C LYS A 3 63.35 -32.13 14.64
N LEU A 4 62.41 -32.59 15.47
CA LEU A 4 61.01 -32.77 15.10
C LEU A 4 60.43 -31.40 14.71
N LEU A 5 59.86 -31.30 13.51
CA LEU A 5 59.09 -30.14 13.08
C LEU A 5 57.61 -30.42 13.40
N GLY A 6 57.09 -29.79 14.45
CA GLY A 6 55.68 -29.88 14.81
C GLY A 6 54.84 -28.98 13.91
N LEU A 7 53.90 -29.58 13.17
CA LEU A 7 52.96 -28.87 12.31
C LEU A 7 51.78 -28.37 13.17
N ALA A 8 51.69 -27.05 13.39
CA ALA A 8 50.54 -26.45 14.06
C ALA A 8 49.36 -26.35 13.10
N PHE A 9 48.31 -27.13 13.33
CA PHE A 9 47.04 -27.02 12.62
C PHE A 9 46.29 -25.78 13.14
N VAL A 10 46.23 -24.72 12.33
CA VAL A 10 45.35 -23.58 12.61
C VAL A 10 43.97 -23.94 12.09
N VAL A 11 43.06 -24.32 12.99
CA VAL A 11 41.64 -24.45 12.66
C VAL A 11 41.05 -23.04 12.61
N VAL A 12 40.87 -22.49 11.41
CA VAL A 12 40.06 -21.29 11.22
C VAL A 12 38.61 -21.71 11.36
N VAL A 13 38.06 -21.59 12.58
CA VAL A 13 36.61 -21.67 12.78
C VAL A 13 36.00 -20.43 12.13
N THR A 14 35.59 -20.55 10.87
CA THR A 14 34.71 -19.56 10.26
C THR A 14 33.36 -19.72 10.96
N ALA A 15 33.12 -18.86 11.96
CA ALA A 15 31.77 -18.71 12.47
C ALA A 15 30.89 -18.32 11.28
N CYS A 16 29.94 -19.18 10.94
CA CYS A 16 28.82 -18.81 10.08
C CYS A 16 28.01 -17.77 10.86
N GLY A 17 28.43 -16.51 10.79
CA GLY A 17 27.64 -15.39 11.25
C GLY A 17 26.43 -15.33 10.34
N ALA A 18 25.29 -15.87 10.79
CA ALA A 18 24.02 -15.62 10.16
C ALA A 18 23.84 -14.10 10.13
N ARG A 19 23.97 -13.49 8.94
CA ARG A 19 23.67 -12.08 8.76
C ARG A 19 22.18 -11.94 9.04
N SER A 20 21.83 -11.41 10.20
CA SER A 20 20.49 -10.88 10.43
C SER A 20 20.34 -9.69 9.49
N THR A 21 19.57 -9.86 8.41
CA THR A 21 19.06 -8.69 7.68
C THR A 21 18.21 -7.90 8.67
N PRO A 22 18.53 -6.62 8.95
CA PRO A 22 17.67 -5.82 9.80
C PRO A 22 16.26 -5.83 9.20
N ALA A 23 15.26 -6.15 10.04
CA ALA A 23 13.88 -6.10 9.62
C ALA A 23 13.55 -4.67 9.20
N GLN A 24 13.11 -4.51 7.95
CA GLN A 24 12.76 -3.20 7.43
C GLN A 24 11.40 -2.81 8.01
N THR A 25 11.34 -1.72 8.78
CA THR A 25 10.08 -1.20 9.34
C THR A 25 9.22 -0.66 8.21
N PRO A 26 7.97 -1.13 8.01
CA PRO A 26 7.09 -0.59 7.00
C PRO A 26 6.90 0.92 7.20
N GLN A 27 7.07 1.70 6.13
CA GLN A 27 6.87 3.14 6.14
C GLN A 27 5.58 3.46 5.38
N TRP A 28 4.83 4.43 5.89
CA TRP A 28 3.69 4.98 5.17
C TRP A 28 4.19 5.86 4.02
N GLN A 29 3.55 5.76 2.87
CA GLN A 29 3.79 6.62 1.72
C GLN A 29 2.46 7.14 1.20
N THR A 30 2.38 8.45 0.94
CA THR A 30 1.23 9.04 0.25
C THR A 30 1.24 8.63 -1.22
N ILE A 31 0.13 8.10 -1.71
CA ILE A 31 -0.03 7.65 -3.09
C ILE A 31 -1.12 8.45 -3.80
N GLY A 32 -0.69 9.38 -4.66
CA GLY A 32 -1.60 10.27 -5.37
C GLY A 32 -2.35 11.23 -4.44
N GLU A 33 -3.00 12.22 -5.05
CA GLU A 33 -3.91 13.13 -4.37
C GLU A 33 -5.30 12.98 -4.98
N LEU A 34 -6.31 12.86 -4.11
CA LEU A 34 -7.69 12.84 -4.55
C LEU A 34 -8.03 14.16 -5.23
N SER A 35 -8.72 14.09 -6.37
CA SER A 35 -9.19 15.26 -7.11
C SER A 35 -10.32 16.01 -6.40
N GLN A 36 -11.01 15.35 -5.47
CA GLN A 36 -12.08 15.92 -4.67
C GLN A 36 -11.86 15.59 -3.18
N PRO A 37 -12.07 16.54 -2.24
CA PRO A 37 -12.10 16.22 -0.81
C PRO A 37 -13.25 15.25 -0.51
N ARG A 38 -12.97 14.17 0.22
CA ARG A 38 -13.94 13.10 0.52
C ARG A 38 -13.87 12.63 1.96
N ALA A 39 -14.51 13.36 2.88
CA ALA A 39 -14.73 12.86 4.22
C ALA A 39 -15.77 11.72 4.20
N TYR A 40 -15.56 10.68 5.02
CA TYR A 40 -16.48 9.53 5.16
C TYR A 40 -16.76 8.78 3.85
N ALA A 41 -15.76 8.70 2.97
CA ALA A 41 -15.81 7.87 1.78
C ALA A 41 -15.73 6.37 2.11
N SER A 42 -16.25 5.54 1.20
CA SER A 42 -16.03 4.10 1.22
C SER A 42 -14.86 3.74 0.30
N VAL A 43 -13.99 2.82 0.73
CA VAL A 43 -12.78 2.43 -0.01
C VAL A 43 -12.72 0.91 -0.13
N VAL A 44 -12.37 0.40 -1.32
CA VAL A 44 -12.18 -1.03 -1.57
C VAL A 44 -10.95 -1.30 -2.43
N ALA A 45 -10.17 -2.32 -2.08
CA ALA A 45 -9.09 -2.82 -2.92
C ALA A 45 -9.66 -3.79 -3.97
N LEU A 46 -9.22 -3.64 -5.22
CA LEU A 46 -9.64 -4.46 -6.35
C LEU A 46 -8.64 -5.60 -6.59
N SER A 47 -9.05 -6.65 -7.30
CA SER A 47 -8.20 -7.83 -7.55
C SER A 47 -6.94 -7.46 -8.37
N ASN A 48 -7.09 -6.46 -9.24
CA ASN A 48 -6.03 -5.93 -10.09
C ASN A 48 -5.04 -4.99 -9.36
N GLY A 49 -5.12 -4.88 -8.03
CA GLY A 49 -4.21 -4.07 -7.21
C GLY A 49 -4.52 -2.58 -7.19
N LYS A 50 -5.59 -2.13 -7.85
CA LYS A 50 -6.08 -0.74 -7.76
C LYS A 50 -6.99 -0.55 -6.55
N ILE A 51 -7.22 0.70 -6.19
CA ILE A 51 -8.11 1.09 -5.08
C ILE A 51 -9.25 1.93 -5.63
N LEU A 52 -10.48 1.54 -5.34
CA LEU A 52 -11.68 2.30 -5.67
C LEU A 52 -12.16 3.08 -4.44
N VAL A 53 -12.25 4.40 -4.58
CA VAL A 53 -12.80 5.33 -3.58
C VAL A 53 -14.16 5.81 -4.06
N VAL A 54 -15.19 5.68 -3.23
CA VAL A 54 -16.57 5.95 -3.60
C VAL A 54 -17.20 6.93 -2.62
N GLY A 55 -17.83 7.98 -3.15
CA GLY A 55 -18.63 8.90 -2.37
C GLY A 55 -17.80 9.76 -1.42
N GLY A 56 -18.34 9.97 -0.22
CA GLY A 56 -17.86 10.94 0.76
C GLY A 56 -18.39 12.35 0.47
N PHE A 57 -18.08 13.29 1.36
CA PHE A 57 -18.50 14.66 1.23
C PHE A 57 -17.37 15.68 1.44
N ASP A 58 -17.57 16.87 0.90
CA ASP A 58 -16.79 18.06 1.16
C ASP A 58 -17.65 19.10 1.90
N ARG A 59 -17.36 19.34 3.17
CA ARG A 59 -18.08 20.32 4.00
C ARG A 59 -17.81 21.78 3.58
N SER A 60 -16.81 22.01 2.74
CA SER A 60 -16.45 23.35 2.25
C SER A 60 -17.12 23.73 0.92
N SER A 61 -17.79 22.78 0.27
CA SER A 61 -18.49 22.96 -1.00
C SER A 61 -20.00 23.14 -0.80
N ASP A 62 -20.65 23.93 -1.66
CA ASP A 62 -22.13 24.01 -1.73
C ASP A 62 -22.73 22.68 -2.22
N ASP A 63 -22.04 22.00 -3.13
CA ASP A 63 -22.35 20.62 -3.50
C ASP A 63 -21.57 19.67 -2.58
N VAL A 64 -22.14 19.44 -1.40
CA VAL A 64 -21.48 18.72 -0.31
C VAL A 64 -21.21 17.26 -0.69
N MET A 65 -22.07 16.64 -1.50
CA MET A 65 -22.01 15.20 -1.76
C MET A 65 -21.18 14.88 -3.00
N ASN A 66 -20.14 14.06 -2.85
CA ASN A 66 -19.44 13.57 -4.02
C ASN A 66 -20.22 12.43 -4.68
N VAL A 67 -20.75 12.70 -5.87
CA VAL A 67 -21.48 11.70 -6.68
C VAL A 67 -20.57 10.84 -7.54
N LYS A 68 -19.27 11.14 -7.61
CA LYS A 68 -18.29 10.39 -8.41
C LYS A 68 -17.42 9.47 -7.55
N SER A 69 -16.72 8.57 -8.24
CA SER A 69 -15.72 7.68 -7.67
C SER A 69 -14.35 7.94 -8.28
N GLU A 70 -13.30 7.61 -7.53
CA GLU A 70 -11.90 7.74 -7.97
C GLU A 70 -11.21 6.40 -7.91
N LEU A 71 -10.48 6.07 -8.97
CA LEU A 71 -9.65 4.87 -9.07
C LEU A 71 -8.19 5.28 -8.89
N ILE A 72 -7.54 4.72 -7.88
CA ILE A 72 -6.13 4.96 -7.57
C ILE A 72 -5.32 3.76 -8.03
N ASP A 73 -4.24 4.03 -8.74
CA ASP A 73 -3.19 3.07 -9.07
C ASP A 73 -2.00 3.28 -8.11
N PRO A 74 -1.80 2.41 -7.10
CA PRO A 74 -0.72 2.58 -6.12
C PRO A 74 0.69 2.50 -6.73
N ALA A 75 0.87 1.80 -7.85
CA ALA A 75 2.18 1.62 -8.47
C ALA A 75 2.67 2.90 -9.15
N THR A 76 1.73 3.75 -9.60
CA THR A 76 2.04 5.01 -10.29
C THR A 76 1.63 6.26 -9.50
N GLY A 77 0.86 6.09 -8.42
CA GLY A 77 0.22 7.20 -7.71
C GLY A 77 -0.86 7.90 -8.53
N ARG A 78 -1.28 7.34 -9.67
CA ARG A 78 -2.25 7.98 -10.56
C ARG A 78 -3.65 7.85 -9.98
N VAL A 79 -4.35 8.99 -9.90
CA VAL A 79 -5.76 9.06 -9.52
C VAL A 79 -6.59 9.38 -10.75
N THR A 80 -7.64 8.59 -10.98
CA THR A 80 -8.56 8.76 -12.12
C THR A 80 -9.99 8.95 -11.60
N LEU A 81 -10.55 10.13 -11.82
CA LEU A 81 -11.97 10.39 -11.60
C LEU A 81 -12.78 9.65 -12.65
N LEU A 82 -13.59 8.69 -12.21
CA LEU A 82 -14.37 7.87 -13.11
C LEU A 82 -15.64 8.62 -13.59
N PRO A 83 -16.15 8.35 -14.80
CA PRO A 83 -17.18 9.18 -15.44
C PRO A 83 -18.60 9.01 -14.87
N GLN A 84 -18.88 7.91 -14.16
CA GLN A 84 -20.20 7.65 -13.58
C GLN A 84 -20.65 8.71 -12.57
N SER A 85 -21.95 8.87 -12.46
CA SER A 85 -22.61 9.56 -11.36
C SER A 85 -23.42 8.56 -10.55
N LEU A 86 -23.21 8.56 -9.25
CA LEU A 86 -23.95 7.75 -8.28
C LEU A 86 -24.87 8.67 -7.48
N LEU A 87 -25.83 8.09 -6.77
CA LEU A 87 -26.43 8.79 -5.64
C LEU A 87 -25.34 9.05 -4.59
N GLY A 88 -25.35 10.21 -3.95
CA GLY A 88 -24.36 10.56 -2.93
C GLY A 88 -24.29 9.49 -1.83
N ARG A 89 -23.11 8.92 -1.61
CA ARG A 89 -22.86 7.89 -0.59
C ARG A 89 -22.00 8.47 0.52
N VAL A 90 -22.47 8.40 1.77
CA VAL A 90 -21.78 8.95 2.94
C VAL A 90 -22.02 8.09 4.19
N HIS A 91 -21.18 8.27 5.22
CA HIS A 91 -21.31 7.63 6.54
C HIS A 91 -21.28 6.09 6.47
N GLN A 92 -22.40 5.41 6.71
CA GLN A 92 -22.47 3.95 6.85
C GLN A 92 -22.70 3.24 5.52
N SER A 93 -22.30 3.86 4.40
CA SER A 93 -22.28 3.20 3.11
C SER A 93 -21.19 2.13 3.08
N ILE A 94 -21.55 0.95 2.57
CA ILE A 94 -20.61 -0.14 2.33
C ILE A 94 -20.41 -0.26 0.82
N THR A 95 -19.15 -0.38 0.41
CA THR A 95 -18.76 -0.70 -0.96
C THR A 95 -18.07 -2.06 -0.93
N THR A 96 -18.57 -3.00 -1.71
CA THR A 96 -17.92 -4.28 -1.97
C THR A 96 -17.55 -4.34 -3.45
N ALA A 97 -16.40 -4.93 -3.75
CA ALA A 97 -16.02 -5.29 -5.10
C ALA A 97 -16.26 -6.79 -5.27
N TRP A 98 -16.87 -7.16 -6.40
CA TRP A 98 -16.97 -8.54 -6.84
C TRP A 98 -16.38 -8.59 -8.24
N GLU A 99 -15.47 -9.52 -8.47
CA GLU A 99 -14.95 -9.80 -9.81
C GLU A 99 -15.36 -11.23 -10.15
N ASP A 100 -16.02 -11.39 -11.29
CA ASP A 100 -16.39 -12.72 -11.79
C ASP A 100 -15.09 -13.47 -12.15
N LEU A 101 -14.93 -14.67 -11.59
CA LEU A 101 -13.80 -15.58 -11.85
C LEU A 101 -13.78 -16.09 -13.30
#